data_AF-A0A3E5EGZ4-F1
#
_entry.id   AF-A0A3E5EGZ4-F1
#
_cell.length_a   1.000
_cell.length_b   1.000
_cell.length_c   1.000
_cell.angle_alpha   90.00
_cell.angle_beta   90.00
_cell.angle_gamma   90.00
#
_symmetry.space_group_name_H-M   'P 1'
#
loop_
_entity.id
_entity.type
_entity.pdbx_description
1 polymer ?
#
loop_
_entity_poly.entity_id
_entity_poly.type
_entity_poly.pdbx_seq_one_letter_code
_entity_poly.pdbx_strand_id
1 'polypeptide(L)'
;MSISVDSGLKKKIQIENRKNRRGIYYLWLFEKISFALVIAYAILFPIYCIVTGNLVSTNMRTGKLSYFLVASETSIYTSMGLTAVLLIYVLRMRLEHTFIGGRIDEMIEIVDDKLFYIFRIKYQTPADKRNIVVIDLNRINNLSYDDKLFEISIDGMMVEKIVNTSTDIHKINITEMVDSNIKINDYFTPSLYEVLKSKIN
;
A
#
# COMPACT_ATOMS: atom_id res chain seq x y z
N MET A 1 -5.04 -25.92 11.75
CA MET A 1 -3.98 -25.80 10.71
C MET A 1 -3.62 -24.34 10.54
N SER A 2 -2.36 -23.96 10.78
CA SER A 2 -1.88 -22.60 10.56
C SER A 2 -1.26 -22.45 9.18
N ILE A 3 -1.58 -21.38 8.47
CA ILE A 3 -0.99 -21.05 7.17
C ILE A 3 -0.19 -19.76 7.32
N SER A 4 1.08 -19.81 6.91
CA SER A 4 2.01 -18.69 7.03
C SER A 4 2.04 -17.84 5.77
N VAL A 5 2.38 -16.56 5.94
CA VAL A 5 2.55 -15.60 4.86
C VAL A 5 3.92 -15.78 4.21
N ASP A 6 3.96 -15.95 2.90
CA ASP A 6 5.19 -15.85 2.12
C ASP A 6 5.47 -14.38 1.80
N SER A 7 6.46 -13.80 2.49
CA SER A 7 6.85 -12.40 2.32
C SER A 7 7.43 -12.07 0.93
N GLY A 8 8.04 -13.04 0.25
CA GLY A 8 8.58 -12.90 -1.10
C GLY A 8 7.45 -12.90 -2.14
N LEU A 9 6.53 -13.86 -2.03
CA LEU A 9 5.34 -13.94 -2.87
C LEU A 9 4.44 -12.72 -2.68
N LYS A 10 4.24 -12.26 -1.43
CA LYS A 10 3.50 -11.04 -1.11
C LYS A 10 4.06 -9.81 -1.82
N LYS A 11 5.39 -9.62 -1.84
CA LYS A 11 6.01 -8.50 -2.57
C LYS A 11 5.78 -8.60 -4.08
N LYS A 12 5.87 -9.80 -4.66
CA LYS A 12 5.63 -10.01 -6.10
C LYS A 12 4.18 -9.70 -6.46
N ILE A 13 3.22 -10.25 -5.72
CA ILE A 13 1.78 -10.01 -5.95
C ILE A 13 1.44 -8.53 -5.76
N GLN A 14 2.04 -7.84 -4.79
CA GLN A 14 1.85 -6.39 -4.63
C GLN A 14 2.31 -5.59 -5.87
N ILE A 15 3.44 -5.98 -6.49
CA ILE A 15 3.94 -5.33 -7.71
C ILE A 15 3.02 -5.64 -8.90
N GLU A 16 2.58 -6.90 -9.05
CA GLU A 16 1.64 -7.32 -10.09
C GLU A 16 0.31 -6.55 -9.99
N ASN A 17 -0.24 -6.49 -8.77
CA ASN A 17 -1.47 -5.76 -8.47
C ASN A 17 -1.35 -4.27 -8.74
N ARG A 18 -0.19 -3.66 -8.46
CA ARG A 18 0.08 -2.27 -8.82
C ARG A 18 -0.02 -2.04 -10.33
N LYS A 19 0.49 -2.97 -11.15
CA LYS A 19 0.43 -2.87 -12.62
C LYS A 19 -1.00 -3.03 -13.15
N ASN A 20 -1.75 -3.97 -12.57
CA ASN A 20 -3.12 -4.24 -13.01
C ASN A 20 -4.11 -3.15 -12.58
N ARG A 21 -3.81 -2.40 -11.51
CA ARG A 21 -4.58 -1.21 -11.10
C ARG A 21 -4.03 0.06 -11.76
N ARG A 22 -4.49 0.31 -13.00
CA ARG A 22 -4.07 1.44 -13.87
C ARG A 22 -3.87 2.76 -13.14
N GLY A 23 -4.80 3.17 -12.27
CA GLY A 23 -4.71 4.43 -11.53
C GLY A 23 -3.48 4.52 -10.60
N ILE A 24 -3.16 3.45 -9.88
CA ILE A 24 -1.97 3.40 -9.00
C ILE A 24 -0.70 3.35 -9.85
N TYR A 25 -0.71 2.60 -10.95
CA TYR A 25 0.41 2.52 -11.88
C TYR A 25 0.76 3.90 -12.47
N TYR A 26 -0.23 4.64 -12.99
CA TYR A 26 0.00 5.98 -13.54
C TYR A 26 0.49 6.95 -12.46
N LEU A 27 -0.04 6.86 -11.24
CA LEU A 27 0.36 7.74 -10.14
C LEU A 27 1.80 7.44 -9.68
N TRP A 28 2.21 6.16 -9.68
CA TRP A 28 3.59 5.74 -9.46
C TRP A 28 4.53 6.28 -10.56
N LEU A 29 4.15 6.15 -11.82
CA LEU A 29 4.94 6.65 -12.95
C LEU A 29 5.08 8.18 -12.89
N PHE A 30 3.98 8.88 -12.61
CA PHE A 30 3.94 10.33 -12.48
C PHE A 30 4.83 10.83 -11.34
N GLU A 31 4.84 10.15 -10.18
CA GLU A 31 5.76 10.45 -9.08
C GLU A 31 7.23 10.38 -9.53
N LYS A 32 7.61 9.30 -10.24
CA LYS A 32 9.00 9.10 -10.69
C LYS A 32 9.43 10.13 -11.72
N ILE A 33 8.57 10.42 -12.70
CA ILE A 33 8.85 11.42 -13.72
C ILE A 33 8.95 12.81 -13.07
N SER A 34 8.00 13.16 -12.21
CA SER A 34 8.00 14.46 -11.51
C SER A 34 9.26 14.65 -10.66
N PHE A 35 9.68 13.61 -9.93
CA PHE A 35 10.92 13.66 -9.17
C PHE A 35 12.15 13.90 -10.06
N ALA A 36 12.27 13.16 -11.17
CA ALA A 36 13.37 13.33 -12.11
C ALA A 36 13.40 14.75 -12.70
N LEU A 37 12.23 15.31 -13.05
CA LEU A 37 12.12 16.67 -13.57
C LEU A 37 12.55 17.73 -12.54
N VAL A 38 12.17 17.57 -11.27
CA VAL A 38 12.56 18.51 -10.20
C VAL A 38 14.07 18.50 -9.99
N ILE A 39 14.70 17.32 -9.99
CA ILE A 39 16.16 17.19 -9.88
C ILE A 39 16.87 17.76 -11.11
N ALA A 40 16.35 17.48 -12.31
CA ALA A 40 16.89 18.05 -13.55
C ALA A 40 16.82 19.58 -13.54
N TYR A 41 15.70 20.17 -13.11
CA TYR A 41 15.55 21.61 -12.95
C TYR A 41 16.59 22.19 -11.97
N ALA A 42 16.76 21.57 -10.80
CA ALA A 42 17.68 22.02 -9.76
C ALA A 42 19.14 22.15 -10.25
N ILE A 43 19.51 21.38 -11.27
CA ILE A 43 20.87 21.36 -11.85
C ILE A 43 20.94 22.22 -13.12
N LEU A 44 20.01 22.04 -14.05
CA LEU A 44 20.06 22.68 -15.36
C LEU A 44 19.74 24.17 -15.31
N PHE A 45 18.85 24.60 -14.42
CA PHE A 45 18.44 26.00 -14.34
C PHE A 45 19.57 26.93 -13.88
N PRO A 46 20.34 26.61 -12.81
CA PRO A 46 21.53 27.38 -12.46
C PRO A 46 22.56 27.48 -13.59
N ILE A 47 22.84 26.36 -14.26
CA ILE A 47 23.80 26.31 -15.38
C ILE A 47 23.33 27.22 -16.52
N TYR A 48 22.05 27.13 -16.88
CA TYR A 48 21.45 27.99 -17.90
C TYR A 48 21.58 29.48 -17.55
N CYS A 49 21.29 29.87 -16.31
CA CYS A 49 21.41 31.26 -15.85
C CYS A 49 22.87 31.75 -15.89
N ILE A 50 23.83 30.90 -15.52
CA ILE A 50 25.27 31.22 -15.57
C ILE A 50 25.72 31.45 -17.02
N VAL A 51 25.31 30.58 -17.96
CA VAL A 51 25.73 30.66 -19.37
C VAL A 51 25.11 31.85 -20.09
N THR A 52 23.83 32.14 -19.82
CA THR A 52 23.10 33.21 -20.51
C THR A 52 23.24 34.57 -19.85
N GLY A 53 23.74 34.63 -18.61
CA GLY A 53 23.73 35.83 -17.77
C GLY A 53 22.35 36.21 -17.26
N ASN A 54 21.31 35.40 -17.51
CA ASN A 54 19.96 35.67 -17.06
C ASN A 54 19.87 35.53 -15.54
N LEU A 55 19.14 36.45 -14.88
CA LEU A 55 19.04 36.54 -13.41
C LEU A 55 20.38 36.71 -12.66
N VAL A 56 21.49 36.91 -13.37
CA VAL A 56 22.79 37.27 -12.79
C VAL A 56 22.87 38.80 -12.77
N SER A 57 23.12 39.37 -11.59
CA SER A 57 23.22 40.82 -11.41
C SER A 57 24.62 41.22 -11.01
N THR A 58 25.02 42.46 -11.29
CA THR A 58 26.27 43.02 -10.74
C THR A 58 25.97 43.72 -9.42
N ASN A 59 26.74 43.40 -8.39
CA ASN A 59 26.62 44.06 -7.11
C ASN A 59 27.19 45.49 -7.23
N MET A 60 26.31 46.50 -7.15
CA MET A 60 26.68 47.91 -7.34
C MET A 60 27.75 48.42 -6.36
N ARG A 61 27.91 47.79 -5.18
CA ARG A 61 28.89 48.21 -4.17
C ARG A 61 30.27 47.58 -4.37
N THR A 62 30.35 46.37 -4.92
CA THR A 62 31.61 45.60 -5.02
C THR A 62 32.05 45.34 -6.46
N GLY A 63 31.19 45.60 -7.45
CA GLY A 63 31.42 45.31 -8.86
C GLY A 63 31.41 43.83 -9.23
N LYS A 64 31.18 42.93 -8.26
CA LYS A 64 31.19 41.48 -8.46
C LYS A 64 29.85 40.96 -8.97
N LEU A 65 29.86 39.84 -9.70
CA LEU A 65 28.65 39.11 -10.08
C LEU A 65 27.95 38.54 -8.84
N SER A 66 26.63 38.67 -8.81
CA SER A 66 25.73 38.19 -7.79
C SER A 66 24.77 37.16 -8.40
N TYR A 67 24.80 35.96 -7.83
CA TYR A 67 23.95 34.83 -8.21
C TYR A 67 22.77 34.65 -7.25
N PHE A 68 22.48 35.65 -6.42
CA PHE A 68 21.45 35.55 -5.38
C PHE A 68 20.08 35.19 -5.95
N LEU A 69 19.66 35.85 -7.03
CA LEU A 69 18.36 35.58 -7.67
C LEU A 69 18.30 34.17 -8.27
N VAL A 70 19.38 33.72 -8.92
CA VAL A 70 19.50 32.36 -9.44
C VAL A 70 19.35 31.35 -8.30
N ALA A 71 20.07 31.55 -7.20
CA ALA A 71 20.01 30.67 -6.04
C ALA A 71 18.63 30.68 -5.38
N SER A 72 18.00 31.85 -5.21
CA SER A 72 16.68 31.96 -4.60
C SER A 72 15.60 31.28 -5.44
N GLU A 73 15.54 31.56 -6.74
CA GLU A 73 14.57 30.93 -7.66
C GLU A 73 14.75 29.40 -7.68
N THR A 74 15.98 28.93 -7.85
CA THR A 74 16.28 27.49 -7.85
C THR A 74 15.78 26.85 -6.56
N SER A 75 16.09 27.45 -5.40
CA SER A 75 15.69 26.91 -4.10
C SER A 75 14.16 26.86 -3.92
N ILE A 76 13.43 27.91 -4.35
CA ILE A 76 11.97 27.99 -4.22
C ILE A 76 11.31 26.92 -5.09
N TYR A 77 11.63 26.87 -6.39
CA TYR A 77 10.98 25.91 -7.27
C TYR A 77 11.38 24.47 -6.98
N THR A 78 12.64 24.21 -6.62
CA THR A 78 13.06 22.87 -6.20
C THR A 78 12.36 22.44 -4.90
N SER A 79 12.25 23.32 -3.89
CA SER A 79 11.56 22.98 -2.63
C SER A 79 10.05 22.76 -2.83
N MET A 80 9.39 23.60 -3.62
CA MET A 80 7.98 23.40 -4.00
C MET A 80 7.79 22.09 -4.77
N GLY A 81 8.66 21.82 -5.74
CA GLY A 81 8.63 20.58 -6.54
C GLY A 81 8.81 19.32 -5.69
N LEU A 82 9.81 19.30 -4.80
CA LEU A 82 10.04 18.19 -3.87
C LEU A 82 8.86 17.99 -2.92
N THR A 83 8.26 19.08 -2.44
CA THR A 83 7.05 19.01 -1.58
C THR A 83 5.88 18.39 -2.34
N ALA A 84 5.64 18.81 -3.59
CA ALA A 84 4.59 18.22 -4.43
C ALA A 84 4.82 16.72 -4.68
N VAL A 85 6.07 16.32 -4.99
CA VAL A 85 6.43 14.90 -5.15
C VAL A 85 6.17 14.11 -3.87
N LEU A 86 6.49 14.68 -2.70
CA LEU A 86 6.23 14.03 -1.41
C LEU A 86 4.73 13.83 -1.18
N LEU A 87 3.90 14.82 -1.49
CA LEU A 87 2.44 14.70 -1.37
C LEU A 87 1.88 13.61 -2.29
N ILE A 88 2.37 13.53 -3.54
CA ILE A 88 2.00 12.47 -4.49
C ILE A 88 2.42 11.10 -3.95
N TYR A 89 3.64 10.98 -3.41
CA TYR A 89 4.12 9.75 -2.80
C TYR A 89 3.23 9.29 -1.64
N VAL A 90 2.86 10.20 -0.74
CA VAL A 90 1.97 9.89 0.39
C VAL A 90 0.59 9.47 -0.11
N LEU A 91 0.04 10.16 -1.10
CA LEU A 91 -1.23 9.80 -1.73
C LEU A 91 -1.17 8.41 -2.36
N ARG A 92 -0.10 8.09 -3.11
CA ARG A 92 0.13 6.76 -3.69
C ARG A 92 0.12 5.69 -2.61
N MET A 93 0.90 5.89 -1.55
CA MET A 93 1.02 4.93 -0.46
C MET A 93 -0.34 4.71 0.22
N ARG A 94 -1.13 5.76 0.43
CA ARG A 94 -2.48 5.60 0.99
C ARG A 94 -3.40 4.80 0.09
N LEU A 95 -3.44 5.11 -1.21
CA LEU A 95 -4.25 4.37 -2.17
C LEU A 95 -3.82 2.91 -2.26
N GLU A 96 -2.51 2.63 -2.31
CA GLU A 96 -1.98 1.26 -2.26
C GLU A 96 -2.41 0.51 -1.00
N HIS A 97 -2.39 1.16 0.16
CA HIS A 97 -2.85 0.56 1.40
C HIS A 97 -4.35 0.27 1.42
N THR A 98 -5.18 1.13 0.84
CA THR A 98 -6.63 0.88 0.70
C THR A 98 -6.91 -0.28 -0.25
N PHE A 99 -6.17 -0.37 -1.35
CA PHE A 99 -6.48 -1.27 -2.46
C PHE A 99 -5.83 -2.65 -2.37
N ILE A 100 -4.57 -2.70 -1.96
CA ILE A 100 -3.77 -3.93 -1.86
C ILE A 100 -3.84 -4.49 -0.43
N GLY A 101 -4.59 -3.80 0.45
CA GLY A 101 -4.75 -4.12 1.85
C GLY A 101 -3.41 -4.02 2.54
N GLY A 102 -3.10 -2.86 3.15
CA GLY A 102 -1.91 -2.65 3.98
C GLY A 102 -1.80 -3.54 5.22
N ARG A 103 -2.35 -4.75 5.16
CA ARG A 103 -2.37 -5.82 6.14
C ARG A 103 -0.93 -6.25 6.44
N ILE A 104 -0.60 -6.22 7.71
CA ILE A 104 0.66 -6.63 8.32
C ILE A 104 0.32 -7.57 9.48
N ASP A 105 1.32 -8.35 9.92
CA ASP A 105 1.17 -9.36 10.97
C ASP A 105 -0.01 -10.30 10.68
N GLU A 106 -0.13 -10.71 9.41
CA GLU A 106 -1.22 -11.56 8.96
C GLU A 106 -0.97 -13.01 9.34
N MET A 107 -2.02 -13.67 9.81
CA MET A 107 -2.03 -15.07 10.16
C MET A 107 -3.38 -15.67 9.79
N ILE A 108 -3.36 -16.86 9.20
CA ILE A 108 -4.57 -17.65 8.96
C ILE A 108 -4.47 -18.92 9.78
N GLU A 109 -5.55 -19.22 10.48
CA GLU A 109 -5.69 -20.46 11.23
C GLU A 109 -7.05 -21.09 10.93
N ILE A 110 -7.07 -22.39 10.64
CA ILE A 110 -8.28 -23.17 10.42
C ILE A 110 -8.46 -24.12 11.60
N VAL A 111 -9.56 -23.96 12.34
CA VAL A 111 -9.93 -24.76 13.52
C VAL A 111 -11.43 -25.05 13.48
N ASP A 112 -11.83 -26.29 13.69
CA ASP A 112 -13.24 -26.73 13.78
C ASP A 112 -14.14 -26.16 12.66
N ASP A 113 -13.70 -26.34 11.41
CA ASP A 113 -14.36 -25.85 10.19
C ASP A 113 -14.64 -24.34 10.14
N LYS A 114 -13.89 -23.56 10.92
CA LYS A 114 -13.84 -22.11 10.86
C LYS A 114 -12.47 -21.64 10.45
N LEU A 115 -12.44 -20.62 9.60
CA LEU A 115 -11.22 -19.92 9.24
C LEU A 115 -11.11 -18.63 10.04
N PHE A 116 -10.05 -18.52 10.82
CA PHE A 116 -9.64 -17.32 11.53
C PHE A 116 -8.60 -16.60 10.70
N TYR A 117 -8.97 -15.45 10.16
CA TYR A 117 -8.07 -14.54 9.48
C TYR A 117 -7.78 -13.34 10.37
N ILE A 118 -6.53 -13.24 10.82
CA ILE A 118 -6.07 -12.23 11.75
C ILE A 118 -5.10 -11.32 11.01
N PHE A 119 -5.31 -10.01 11.10
CA PHE A 119 -4.41 -9.04 10.47
C PHE A 119 -4.47 -7.69 11.17
N ARG A 120 -3.43 -6.88 10.97
CA ARG A 120 -3.40 -5.48 11.37
C ARG A 120 -3.28 -4.61 10.12
N ILE A 121 -4.02 -3.52 10.01
CA ILE A 121 -3.83 -2.58 8.90
C ILE A 121 -2.76 -1.56 9.27
N LYS A 122 -1.66 -1.54 8.50
CA LYS A 122 -0.54 -0.62 8.71
C LYS A 122 -1.03 0.82 8.73
N TYR A 123 -0.67 1.55 9.79
CA TYR A 123 -1.03 2.96 10.06
C TYR A 123 -2.50 3.25 10.39
N GLN A 124 -3.40 2.27 10.36
CA GLN A 124 -4.81 2.44 10.75
C GLN A 124 -5.13 1.75 12.07
N THR A 125 -4.63 0.54 12.26
CA THR A 125 -4.89 -0.24 13.46
C THR A 125 -3.74 -0.01 14.48
N PRO A 126 -4.05 0.39 15.73
CA PRO A 126 -3.08 0.50 16.81
C PRO A 126 -2.29 -0.81 17.04
N ALA A 127 -1.07 -0.72 17.58
CA ALA A 127 -0.20 -1.88 17.76
C ALA A 127 -0.76 -2.93 18.75
N ASP A 128 -1.55 -2.47 19.71
CA ASP A 128 -2.25 -3.25 20.72
C ASP A 128 -3.53 -3.92 20.18
N LYS A 129 -4.00 -3.55 18.97
CA LYS A 129 -5.23 -4.08 18.36
C LYS A 129 -4.96 -4.88 17.09
N ARG A 130 -5.85 -5.84 16.82
CA ARG A 130 -5.86 -6.64 15.59
C ARG A 130 -7.29 -6.80 15.08
N ASN A 131 -7.44 -6.85 13.77
CA ASN A 131 -8.69 -7.21 13.13
C ASN A 131 -8.73 -8.73 13.01
N ILE A 132 -9.88 -9.31 13.34
CA ILE A 132 -10.13 -10.74 13.22
C ILE A 132 -11.39 -10.92 12.40
N VAL A 133 -11.26 -11.72 11.36
CA VAL A 133 -12.36 -12.17 10.52
C VAL A 133 -12.50 -13.67 10.73
N VAL A 134 -13.66 -14.11 11.20
CA VAL A 134 -13.98 -15.53 11.37
C VAL A 134 -14.98 -15.92 10.29
N ILE A 135 -14.63 -16.87 9.43
CA ILE A 135 -15.46 -17.37 8.34
C ILE A 135 -15.89 -18.80 8.66
N ASP A 136 -17.18 -19.10 8.57
CA ASP A 136 -17.69 -20.47 8.65
C ASP A 136 -17.50 -21.16 7.29
N LEU A 137 -16.66 -22.20 7.23
CA LEU A 137 -16.34 -22.88 5.97
C LEU A 137 -17.53 -23.68 5.41
N ASN A 138 -18.45 -24.12 6.27
CA ASN A 138 -19.63 -24.88 5.86
C ASN A 138 -20.72 -24.00 5.25
N ARG A 139 -20.62 -22.69 5.43
CA ARG A 139 -21.60 -21.69 4.96
C ARG A 139 -21.00 -20.72 3.96
N ILE A 140 -20.06 -21.21 3.15
CA ILE A 140 -19.53 -20.47 2.00
C ILE A 140 -20.47 -20.70 0.82
N ASN A 141 -21.04 -19.61 0.31
CA ASN A 141 -21.95 -19.64 -0.83
C ASN A 141 -21.17 -19.64 -2.16
N ASN A 142 -20.07 -18.90 -2.21
CA ASN A 142 -19.28 -18.75 -3.43
C ASN A 142 -17.80 -18.48 -3.10
N LEU A 143 -16.92 -19.10 -3.90
CA LEU A 143 -15.48 -18.95 -3.83
C LEU A 143 -14.98 -18.68 -5.25
N SER A 144 -14.42 -17.50 -5.48
CA SER A 144 -13.85 -17.13 -6.78
C SER A 144 -12.40 -16.68 -6.62
N TYR A 145 -11.60 -16.96 -7.65
CA TYR A 145 -10.20 -16.61 -7.72
C TYR A 145 -9.93 -15.75 -8.96
N ASP A 146 -9.30 -14.60 -8.77
CA ASP A 146 -8.82 -13.74 -9.85
C ASP A 146 -7.32 -13.99 -10.09
N ASP A 147 -6.99 -14.70 -11.17
CA ASP A 147 -5.61 -15.01 -11.57
C ASP A 147 -4.76 -13.76 -11.83
N LYS A 148 -5.38 -12.63 -12.23
CA LYS A 148 -4.64 -11.39 -12.53
C LYS A 148 -4.27 -10.65 -11.25
N LEU A 149 -5.14 -10.69 -10.24
CA LEU A 149 -4.93 -9.98 -8.99
C LEU A 149 -4.40 -10.88 -7.85
N PHE A 150 -4.34 -12.19 -8.11
CA PHE A 150 -4.10 -13.23 -7.10
C PHE A 150 -5.05 -13.05 -5.90
N GLU A 151 -6.30 -12.70 -6.19
CA GLU A 151 -7.29 -12.26 -5.21
C GLU A 151 -8.40 -13.32 -5.08
N ILE A 152 -8.58 -13.85 -3.88
CA ILE A 152 -9.64 -14.77 -3.50
C ILE A 152 -10.81 -13.94 -3.00
N SER A 153 -11.97 -14.06 -3.63
CA SER A 153 -13.23 -13.51 -3.10
C SER A 153 -14.05 -14.62 -2.48
N ILE A 154 -14.40 -14.45 -1.21
CA ILE A 154 -15.15 -15.41 -0.40
C ILE A 154 -16.48 -14.75 -0.03
N ASP A 155 -17.58 -15.37 -0.47
CA ASP A 155 -18.94 -15.01 -0.07
C ASP A 155 -19.45 -16.04 0.92
N GLY A 156 -19.82 -15.62 2.12
CA GLY A 156 -20.37 -16.52 3.13
C GLY A 156 -20.64 -15.86 4.47
N MET A 157 -21.01 -16.68 5.45
CA MET A 157 -21.23 -16.20 6.80
C MET A 157 -19.92 -15.94 7.54
N MET A 158 -19.73 -14.70 7.97
CA MET A 158 -18.53 -14.27 8.68
C MET A 158 -18.80 -13.26 9.80
N VAL A 159 -17.84 -13.12 10.71
CA VAL A 159 -17.81 -12.09 11.76
C VAL A 159 -16.52 -11.30 11.63
N GLU A 160 -16.63 -9.98 11.58
CA GLU A 160 -15.49 -9.07 11.67
C GLU A 160 -15.48 -8.37 13.03
N LYS A 161 -14.40 -8.51 13.80
CA LYS A 161 -14.22 -7.84 15.10
C LYS A 161 -12.81 -7.28 15.24
N ILE A 162 -12.71 -6.13 15.90
CA ILE A 162 -11.43 -5.55 16.33
C ILE A 162 -11.22 -5.94 17.79
N VAL A 163 -10.14 -6.65 18.08
CA VAL A 163 -9.82 -7.11 19.44
C VAL A 163 -8.44 -6.67 19.87
N ASN A 164 -8.18 -6.70 21.18
CA ASN A 164 -6.86 -6.49 21.72
C ASN A 164 -6.00 -7.74 21.49
N THR A 165 -4.70 -7.53 21.31
CA THR A 165 -3.73 -8.59 21.01
C THR A 165 -3.62 -9.66 22.10
N SER A 166 -3.95 -9.31 23.34
CA SER A 166 -3.98 -10.23 24.49
C SER A 166 -5.24 -11.11 24.57
N THR A 167 -6.22 -10.88 23.69
CA THR A 167 -7.48 -11.61 23.71
C THR A 167 -7.30 -12.99 23.08
N ASP A 168 -7.76 -14.04 23.75
CA ASP A 168 -7.80 -15.39 23.20
C ASP A 168 -8.79 -15.46 22.03
N ILE A 169 -8.28 -15.80 20.86
CA ILE A 169 -8.97 -15.72 19.57
C ILE A 169 -10.08 -16.77 19.49
N HIS A 170 -9.88 -17.92 20.13
CA HIS A 170 -10.86 -19.02 20.12
C HIS A 170 -12.03 -18.79 21.09
N LYS A 171 -11.93 -17.80 21.99
CA LYS A 171 -12.99 -17.42 22.93
C LYS A 171 -13.83 -16.25 22.46
N ILE A 172 -13.58 -15.73 21.25
CA ILE A 172 -14.37 -14.63 20.70
C ILE A 172 -15.79 -15.12 20.46
N ASN A 173 -16.78 -14.34 20.89
CA ASN A 173 -18.18 -14.67 20.70
C ASN A 173 -18.56 -14.48 19.21
N ILE A 174 -18.85 -15.59 18.52
CA ILE A 174 -19.13 -15.68 17.07
C ILE A 174 -20.65 -15.65 16.78
N THR A 175 -21.49 -15.31 17.77
CA THR A 175 -22.96 -15.39 17.66
C THR A 175 -23.59 -14.45 16.62
N GLU A 176 -22.87 -13.43 16.14
CA GLU A 176 -23.37 -12.41 15.19
C GLU A 176 -22.80 -12.60 13.78
N MET A 177 -22.79 -13.82 13.25
CA MET A 177 -22.35 -14.07 11.88
C MET A 177 -23.32 -13.47 10.87
N VAL A 178 -22.79 -12.71 9.90
CA VAL A 178 -23.55 -12.05 8.83
C VAL A 178 -23.02 -12.51 7.48
N ASP A 179 -23.91 -12.63 6.49
CA ASP A 179 -23.49 -12.83 5.10
C ASP A 179 -22.71 -11.60 4.63
N SER A 180 -21.45 -11.82 4.25
CA SER A 180 -20.57 -10.76 3.77
C SER A 180 -19.62 -11.28 2.70
N ASN A 181 -18.95 -10.36 2.03
CA ASN A 181 -17.91 -10.66 1.05
C ASN A 181 -16.59 -10.16 1.62
N ILE A 182 -15.57 -11.03 1.62
CA ILE A 182 -14.20 -10.63 1.90
C ILE A 182 -13.28 -11.00 0.74
N LYS A 183 -12.36 -10.09 0.45
CA LYS A 183 -11.29 -10.31 -0.50
C LYS A 183 -9.93 -10.45 0.20
N ILE A 184 -9.23 -11.53 -0.15
CA ILE A 184 -7.93 -11.90 0.43
C ILE A 184 -6.99 -12.28 -0.71
N ASN A 185 -5.80 -11.70 -0.73
CA ASN A 185 -4.80 -12.05 -1.74
C ASN A 185 -4.09 -13.36 -1.34
N ASP A 186 -3.82 -14.21 -2.33
CA ASP A 186 -3.21 -15.52 -2.11
C ASP A 186 -1.68 -15.46 -2.14
N TYR A 187 -1.09 -15.02 -1.04
CA TYR A 187 0.36 -15.06 -0.79
C TYR A 187 0.74 -16.01 0.36
N PHE A 188 -0.05 -17.07 0.53
CA PHE A 188 0.10 -18.02 1.62
C PHE A 188 0.77 -19.32 1.17
N THR A 189 1.48 -19.96 2.10
CA THR A 189 2.12 -21.26 1.86
C THR A 189 1.67 -22.27 2.91
N PRO A 190 0.93 -23.34 2.54
CA PRO A 190 0.34 -23.61 1.21
C PRO A 190 -0.71 -22.58 0.76
N SER A 191 -1.07 -22.58 -0.53
CA SER A 191 -2.05 -21.65 -1.11
C SER A 191 -3.37 -21.71 -0.34
N LEU A 192 -3.90 -20.54 0.02
CA LEU A 192 -5.16 -20.45 0.74
C LEU A 192 -6.33 -20.93 -0.13
N TYR A 193 -6.30 -20.61 -1.42
CA TYR A 193 -7.36 -21.01 -2.36
C TYR A 193 -7.44 -22.53 -2.50
N GLU A 194 -6.31 -23.20 -2.66
CA GLU A 194 -6.26 -24.66 -2.75
C GLU A 194 -6.78 -25.34 -1.47
N VAL A 195 -6.39 -24.81 -0.30
CA VAL A 195 -6.86 -25.31 0.99
C VAL A 195 -8.37 -25.14 1.13
N LEU A 196 -8.91 -23.96 0.80
CA LEU A 196 -10.36 -23.71 0.86
C LEU A 196 -11.14 -24.62 -0.10
N LYS A 197 -10.66 -24.75 -1.34
CA LYS A 197 -11.28 -25.61 -2.35
C LYS A 197 -11.32 -27.08 -1.92
N SER A 198 -10.28 -27.56 -1.22
CA SER A 198 -10.23 -28.93 -0.70
C SER A 198 -11.21 -29.21 0.46
N LYS A 199 -11.72 -28.17 1.12
CA LYS A 199 -12.62 -28.29 2.29
C LYS A 199 -14.10 -28.04 1.96
N ILE A 200 -14.39 -27.36 0.85
CA ILE A 200 -15.76 -27.04 0.42
C ILE A 200 -16.33 -28.15 -0.49
N ASN A 201 -15.46 -28.94 -1.14
CA ASN A 201 -15.82 -30.16 -1.87
C ASN A 201 -15.88 -31.37 -0.94
#